data_AF-A0A8S3A7P9-F1
#
_entry.id   AF-A0A8S3A7P9-F1
#
_cell.length_a   1.000
_cell.length_b   1.000
_cell.length_c   1.000
_cell.angle_alpha   90.00
_cell.angle_beta   90.00
_cell.angle_gamma   90.00
#
_symmetry.space_group_name_H-M   'P 1'
#
loop_
_entity.id
_entity.type
_entity.pdbx_description
1 polymer ?
#
loop_
_entity_poly.entity_id
_entity_poly.type
_entity_poly.pdbx_seq_one_letter_code
_entity_poly.pdbx_strand_id
1 'polypeptide(L)'
;IDLSNSLDKSRIIQQIEQALIKHQVIFFRDQHLTPTQHRDFARLFGNLHIHPFFAHIQDMPEITVLENGPELKPGNDHWHTDITFTENPALGCVLYARKIPAVGGDTLWSSMYSAYDALS
;
A
#
# COMPACT_ATOMS: atom_id res chain seq x y z
N ILE A 1 8.38 -9.91 -12.25
CA ILE A 1 9.24 -8.82 -11.70
C ILE A 1 9.57 -9.24 -10.28
N ASP A 2 10.81 -9.11 -9.87
CA ASP A 2 11.24 -9.42 -8.51
C ASP A 2 11.58 -8.10 -7.80
N LEU A 3 10.71 -7.70 -6.86
CA LEU A 3 10.81 -6.45 -6.11
C LEU A 3 11.89 -6.49 -5.03
N SER A 4 12.51 -7.64 -4.79
CA SER A 4 13.60 -7.78 -3.82
C SER A 4 14.92 -7.22 -4.35
N ASN A 5 15.03 -7.04 -5.68
CA ASN A 5 16.18 -6.44 -6.34
C ASN A 5 16.11 -4.91 -6.32
N SER A 6 17.26 -4.25 -6.46
CA SER A 6 17.28 -2.81 -6.68
C SER A 6 16.66 -2.47 -8.04
N LEU A 7 15.64 -1.60 -8.01
CA LEU A 7 14.93 -1.11 -9.20
C LEU A 7 15.22 0.37 -9.48
N ASP A 8 16.16 0.98 -8.76
CA ASP A 8 16.48 2.42 -8.89
C ASP A 8 16.91 2.76 -10.33
N LYS A 9 16.32 3.84 -10.88
CA LYS A 9 16.51 4.31 -12.27
C LYS A 9 16.28 3.26 -13.36
N SER A 10 15.61 2.15 -13.03
CA SER A 10 15.29 1.13 -14.01
C SER A 10 14.12 1.55 -14.91
N ARG A 11 14.07 1.03 -16.14
CA ARG A 11 12.87 1.13 -16.97
C ARG A 11 11.65 0.47 -16.29
N ILE A 12 11.89 -0.48 -15.39
CA ILE A 12 10.86 -1.23 -14.68
C ILE A 12 10.07 -0.32 -13.74
N ILE A 13 10.73 0.55 -12.95
CA ILE A 13 9.99 1.43 -12.03
C ILE A 13 9.06 2.39 -12.79
N GLN A 14 9.52 2.93 -13.93
CA GLN A 14 8.67 3.78 -14.79
C GLN A 14 7.45 3.02 -15.34
N GLN A 15 7.61 1.74 -15.69
CA GLN A 15 6.50 0.91 -16.13
C GLN A 15 5.51 0.61 -15.00
N ILE A 16 6.01 0.43 -13.77
CA ILE A 16 5.18 0.24 -12.58
C ILE A 16 4.40 1.52 -12.27
N GLU A 17 5.03 2.71 -12.31
CA GLU A 17 4.36 3.99 -12.13
C GLU A 17 3.28 4.22 -13.18
N GLN A 18 3.56 3.97 -14.46
CA GLN A 18 2.57 4.05 -15.53
C GLN A 18 1.41 3.07 -15.32
N ALA A 19 1.69 1.85 -14.88
CA ALA A 19 0.66 0.88 -14.54
C ALA A 19 -0.18 1.36 -13.35
N LEU A 20 0.43 1.93 -12.32
CA LEU A 20 -0.28 2.48 -11.17
C LEU A 20 -1.18 3.65 -11.58
N ILE A 21 -0.69 4.59 -12.39
CA ILE A 21 -1.50 5.71 -12.90
C ILE A 21 -2.70 5.21 -13.71
N LYS A 22 -2.48 4.22 -14.58
CA LYS A 22 -3.54 3.67 -15.45
C LYS A 22 -4.57 2.84 -14.67
N HIS A 23 -4.11 2.00 -13.75
CA HIS A 23 -4.94 0.97 -13.11
C HIS A 23 -5.36 1.34 -11.69
N GLN A 24 -4.77 2.38 -11.09
CA GLN A 24 -5.05 2.95 -9.76
C GLN A 24 -4.68 2.02 -8.59
N VAL A 25 -4.80 0.71 -8.77
CA VAL A 25 -4.32 -0.34 -7.86
C VAL A 25 -3.64 -1.45 -8.66
N ILE A 26 -2.50 -1.92 -8.19
CA ILE A 26 -1.72 -3.00 -8.84
C ILE A 26 -1.24 -4.01 -7.79
N PHE A 27 -1.09 -5.26 -8.20
CA PHE A 27 -0.71 -6.37 -7.32
C PHE A 27 0.50 -7.13 -7.86
N PHE A 28 1.43 -7.44 -6.97
CA PHE A 28 2.57 -8.31 -7.25
C PHE A 28 2.44 -9.55 -6.37
N ARG A 29 2.17 -10.70 -6.99
CA ARG A 29 2.09 -11.99 -6.29
C ARG A 29 3.48 -12.60 -6.12
N ASP A 30 3.57 -13.53 -5.18
CA ASP A 30 4.75 -14.37 -4.94
C ASP A 30 6.04 -13.57 -4.71
N GLN A 31 5.93 -12.44 -4.00
CA GLN A 31 7.05 -11.62 -3.58
C GLN A 31 7.47 -11.99 -2.16
N HIS A 32 8.78 -12.13 -1.95
CA HIS A 32 9.37 -12.43 -0.64
C HIS A 32 10.33 -11.31 -0.25
N LEU A 33 9.80 -10.30 0.44
CA LEU A 33 10.56 -9.10 0.79
C LEU A 33 10.95 -9.10 2.29
N THR A 34 12.18 -8.68 2.55
CA THR A 34 12.56 -8.18 3.88
C THR A 34 11.88 -6.83 4.15
N PRO A 35 11.71 -6.41 5.42
CA PRO A 35 11.20 -5.07 5.73
C PRO A 35 12.00 -3.96 5.03
N THR A 36 13.33 -4.08 4.98
CA THR A 36 14.20 -3.14 4.26
C THR A 36 13.85 -3.05 2.78
N GLN A 37 13.71 -4.18 2.08
CA GLN A 37 13.33 -4.19 0.66
C GLN A 37 11.93 -3.63 0.43
N HIS A 38 10.98 -3.91 1.34
CA HIS A 38 9.63 -3.36 1.26
C HIS A 38 9.63 -1.82 1.37
N ARG A 39 10.35 -1.27 2.36
CA ARG A 39 10.55 0.17 2.53
C ARG A 39 11.26 0.79 1.33
N ASP A 40 12.33 0.16 0.87
CA ASP A 40 13.15 0.70 -0.22
C ASP A 40 12.39 0.70 -1.54
N PHE A 41 11.53 -0.31 -1.79
CA PHE A 41 10.61 -0.29 -2.92
C PHE A 41 9.59 0.86 -2.80
N ALA A 42 8.98 1.06 -1.63
CA ALA A 42 8.03 2.16 -1.42
C ALA A 42 8.66 3.55 -1.63
N ARG A 43 9.94 3.72 -1.24
CA ARG A 43 10.69 4.98 -1.44
C ARG A 43 10.91 5.35 -2.91
N LEU A 44 10.78 4.40 -3.83
CA LEU A 44 10.89 4.70 -5.26
C LEU A 44 9.74 5.57 -5.78
N PHE A 45 8.60 5.62 -5.05
CA PHE A 45 7.42 6.41 -5.42
C PHE A 45 7.35 7.78 -4.73
N GLY A 46 8.20 8.04 -3.72
CA GLY A 46 8.23 9.30 -2.99
C GLY A 46 8.71 9.18 -1.54
N ASN A 47 8.56 10.27 -0.80
CA ASN A 47 8.89 10.32 0.63
C ASN A 47 7.91 9.45 1.44
N LEU A 48 8.43 8.70 2.41
CA LEU A 48 7.60 7.88 3.28
C LEU A 48 7.06 8.68 4.46
N HIS A 49 5.78 8.49 4.75
CA HIS A 49 5.11 9.04 5.92
C HIS A 49 5.28 8.10 7.13
N ILE A 50 5.51 8.67 8.32
CA ILE A 50 5.47 7.93 9.58
C ILE A 50 4.09 8.14 10.20
N HIS A 51 3.28 7.10 10.20
CA HIS A 51 1.89 7.17 10.65
C HIS A 51 1.77 7.42 12.17
N PRO A 52 1.09 8.47 12.65
CA PRO A 52 1.17 8.87 14.05
C PRO A 52 0.47 7.93 15.04
N PHE A 53 -0.46 7.09 14.59
CA PHE A 53 -1.34 6.30 15.48
C PHE A 53 -1.06 4.80 15.51
N PHE A 54 -0.37 4.25 14.51
CA PHE A 54 -0.20 2.80 14.41
C PHE A 54 1.16 2.38 14.96
N ALA A 55 1.26 1.13 15.41
CA ALA A 55 2.55 0.54 15.72
C ALA A 55 3.42 0.47 14.47
N HIS A 56 4.74 0.49 14.67
CA HIS A 56 5.72 0.40 13.59
C HIS A 56 6.73 -0.70 13.87
N ILE A 57 7.45 -1.12 12.83
CA ILE A 57 8.60 -2.01 13.00
C ILE A 57 9.71 -1.26 13.73
N GLN A 58 10.32 -1.92 14.71
CA GLN A 58 11.49 -1.42 15.42
C GLN A 58 12.61 -1.05 14.43
N ASP A 59 13.20 0.12 14.59
CA ASP A 59 14.24 0.69 13.71
C ASP A 59 13.79 1.02 12.26
N MET A 60 12.49 0.91 11.96
CA MET A 60 11.91 1.25 10.65
C MET A 60 10.52 1.88 10.80
N PRO A 61 10.44 3.10 11.37
CA PRO A 61 9.17 3.75 11.71
C PRO A 61 8.29 4.06 10.50
N GLU A 62 8.85 4.06 9.29
CA GLU A 62 8.06 4.25 8.07
C GLU A 62 7.19 3.03 7.71
N ILE A 63 7.47 1.86 8.30
CA ILE A 63 6.61 0.68 8.13
C ILE A 63 5.63 0.59 9.29
N THR A 64 4.38 0.87 8.99
CA THR A 64 3.25 0.59 9.87
C THR A 64 2.94 -0.91 9.93
N VAL A 65 2.73 -1.42 11.14
CA VAL A 65 2.30 -2.79 11.40
C VAL A 65 0.78 -2.82 11.55
N LEU A 66 0.12 -3.52 10.63
CA LEU A 66 -1.32 -3.76 10.66
C LEU A 66 -1.58 -5.20 11.10
N GLU A 67 -2.17 -5.36 12.28
CA GLU A 67 -2.53 -6.65 12.84
C GLU A 67 -4.01 -6.67 13.17
N ASN A 68 -4.68 -7.75 12.78
CA ASN A 68 -6.06 -8.02 13.15
C ASN A 68 -6.14 -9.48 13.60
N GLY A 69 -7.01 -9.75 14.56
CA GLY A 69 -7.21 -11.08 15.13
C GLY A 69 -8.50 -11.15 15.95
N PRO A 70 -8.76 -12.27 16.62
CA PRO A 70 -9.98 -12.44 17.43
C PRO A 70 -10.17 -11.33 18.46
N GLU A 71 -9.07 -10.86 19.07
CA GLU A 71 -9.05 -9.82 20.10
C GLU A 71 -8.85 -8.40 19.55
N LEU A 72 -8.44 -8.28 18.28
CA LEU A 72 -8.14 -7.00 17.63
C LEU A 72 -8.93 -6.88 16.34
N LYS A 73 -10.09 -6.22 16.42
CA LYS A 73 -11.00 -6.09 15.29
C LYS A 73 -10.51 -5.02 14.30
N PRO A 74 -10.74 -5.21 12.99
CA PRO A 74 -10.43 -4.22 11.98
C PRO A 74 -11.25 -2.95 12.17
N GLY A 75 -10.61 -1.78 12.08
CA GLY A 75 -11.27 -0.46 12.05
C GLY A 75 -11.50 0.09 10.64
N ASN A 76 -11.21 -0.70 9.61
CA ASN A 76 -11.21 -0.33 8.20
C ASN A 76 -12.30 -1.06 7.40
N ASP A 77 -13.42 -1.38 8.04
CA ASP A 77 -14.55 -2.15 7.50
C ASP A 77 -15.60 -1.29 6.76
N HIS A 78 -15.25 -0.04 6.44
CA HIS A 78 -16.07 0.89 5.67
C HIS A 78 -15.28 1.45 4.47
N TRP A 79 -16.00 1.90 3.43
CA TRP A 79 -15.39 2.60 2.31
C TRP A 79 -14.73 3.90 2.77
N HIS A 80 -13.44 4.05 2.49
CA HIS A 80 -12.67 5.23 2.84
C HIS A 80 -11.55 5.45 1.81
N THR A 81 -10.91 6.61 1.90
CA THR A 81 -9.56 6.83 1.39
C THR A 81 -8.72 7.40 2.52
N ASP A 82 -7.45 7.01 2.58
CA ASP A 82 -6.64 7.23 3.77
C ASP A 82 -6.38 8.71 4.06
N ILE A 83 -6.47 9.08 5.35
CA ILE A 83 -6.02 10.36 5.93
C ILE A 83 -6.48 11.64 5.21
N THR A 84 -7.69 11.65 4.66
CA THR A 84 -8.29 12.81 3.94
C THR A 84 -8.46 14.07 4.77
N PHE A 85 -8.38 13.96 6.09
CA PHE A 85 -8.45 15.10 7.01
C PHE A 85 -7.16 15.94 7.03
N THR A 86 -6.07 15.47 6.41
CA THR A 86 -4.80 16.20 6.32
C THR A 86 -4.78 17.14 5.12
N GLU A 87 -3.98 18.21 5.19
CA GLU A 87 -3.82 19.17 4.07
C GLU A 87 -3.22 18.53 2.83
N ASN A 88 -2.28 17.60 3.03
CA ASN A 88 -1.63 16.83 1.98
C ASN A 88 -1.85 15.33 2.25
N PRO A 89 -3.02 14.77 1.84
CA PRO A 89 -3.31 13.35 2.01
C PRO A 89 -2.28 12.45 1.31
N ALA A 90 -2.26 11.17 1.69
CA ALA A 90 -1.32 10.21 1.12
C ALA A 90 -1.49 10.10 -0.40
N LEU A 91 -0.36 10.09 -1.13
CA LEU A 91 -0.34 9.76 -2.56
C LEU A 91 -0.82 8.33 -2.81
N GLY A 92 -0.47 7.41 -1.91
CA GLY A 92 -0.82 6.00 -1.96
C GLY A 92 -0.09 5.23 -0.87
N CYS A 93 -0.24 3.90 -0.89
CA CYS A 93 0.42 3.00 0.04
C CYS A 93 1.00 1.79 -0.69
N VAL A 94 2.03 1.18 -0.10
CA VAL A 94 2.51 -0.15 -0.49
C VAL A 94 2.18 -1.08 0.65
N LEU A 95 1.30 -2.05 0.40
CA LEU A 95 0.87 -3.03 1.39
C LEU A 95 1.54 -4.38 1.14
N TYR A 96 2.06 -5.02 2.20
CA TYR A 96 2.68 -6.34 2.13
C TYR A 96 1.99 -7.34 3.04
N ALA A 97 1.38 -8.37 2.46
CA ALA A 97 0.72 -9.45 3.20
C ALA A 97 1.77 -10.36 3.87
N ARG A 98 1.87 -10.32 5.21
CA ARG A 98 2.80 -11.17 5.99
C ARG A 98 2.16 -12.48 6.44
N LYS A 99 0.99 -12.39 7.07
CA LYS A 99 0.22 -13.52 7.59
C LYS A 99 -1.24 -13.26 7.28
N ILE A 100 -1.84 -14.16 6.50
CA ILE A 100 -3.23 -14.06 6.06
C ILE A 100 -3.99 -15.32 6.49
N PRO A 101 -5.32 -15.23 6.73
CA PRO A 101 -6.13 -16.41 6.97
C PRO A 101 -6.23 -17.27 5.70
N ALA A 102 -6.63 -18.53 5.85
CA ALA A 102 -6.82 -19.43 4.71
C ALA A 102 -7.96 -18.96 3.77
N VAL A 103 -8.96 -18.26 4.32
CA VAL A 103 -10.09 -17.67 3.60
C VAL A 103 -10.55 -16.39 4.30
N GLY A 104 -11.16 -15.48 3.54
CA GLY A 104 -11.65 -14.19 4.01
C GLY A 104 -10.55 -13.13 4.17
N GLY A 105 -10.96 -11.89 4.46
CA GLY A 105 -10.04 -10.75 4.56
C GLY A 105 -9.71 -10.07 3.23
N ASP A 106 -10.54 -10.28 2.20
CA ASP A 106 -10.42 -9.58 0.93
C ASP A 106 -10.50 -8.07 1.14
N THR A 107 -9.72 -7.33 0.34
CA THR A 107 -9.77 -5.87 0.29
C THR A 107 -10.35 -5.45 -1.05
N LEU A 108 -11.32 -4.54 -1.02
CA LEU A 108 -11.94 -3.99 -2.23
C LEU A 108 -11.42 -2.57 -2.46
N TRP A 109 -11.25 -2.23 -3.74
CA TRP A 109 -10.94 -0.87 -4.19
C TRP A 109 -12.02 -0.41 -5.18
N SER A 110 -12.26 0.90 -5.23
CA SER A 110 -13.18 1.53 -6.16
C SER A 110 -12.50 2.71 -6.87
N SER A 111 -12.76 2.86 -8.16
CA SER A 111 -12.23 3.96 -8.96
C SER A 111 -13.13 5.19 -8.84
N MET A 112 -12.62 6.26 -8.23
CA MET A 112 -13.36 7.53 -8.18
C MET A 112 -13.41 8.25 -9.54
N TYR A 113 -12.46 7.98 -10.44
CA TYR A 113 -12.53 8.46 -11.83
C TYR A 113 -13.72 7.83 -12.55
N SER A 114 -13.82 6.50 -12.55
CA SER A 114 -14.93 5.80 -13.21
C SER A 114 -16.29 6.13 -12.56
N ALA A 115 -16.32 6.30 -11.24
CA ALA A 115 -17.54 6.71 -10.53
C ALA A 115 -17.99 8.12 -10.95
N TYR A 116 -17.06 9.05 -11.10
CA TYR A 116 -17.34 10.41 -11.56
C TYR A 116 -17.83 10.43 -13.02
N ASP A 117 -17.15 9.71 -13.92
CA ASP A 117 -17.51 9.65 -15.34
C ASP A 117 -18.90 9.04 -15.59
N ALA A 118 -19.40 8.24 -14.64
CA ALA A 118 -20.71 7.59 -14.73
C ALA A 118 -21.88 8.45 -14.20
N LEU A 119 -21.64 9.67 -13.74
CA LEU A 119 -22.70 10.59 -13.29
C LEU A 119 -23.53 11.11 -14.49
N SER A 120 -24.82 11.36 -14.25
CA SER A 120 -25.84 11.77 -15.26
C SER A 120 -25.84 13.26 -15.59
#